data_AF-A0A8X6PGK6-F1
#
_entry.id   AF-A0A8X6PGK6-F1
#
_cell.length_a   1.000
_cell.length_b   1.000
_cell.length_c   1.000
_cell.angle_alpha   90.00
_cell.angle_beta   90.00
_cell.angle_gamma   90.00
#
_symmetry.space_group_name_H-M   'P 1'
#
loop_
_entity.id
_entity.type
_entity.pdbx_description
1 polymer ?
#
loop_
_entity_poly.entity_id
_entity_poly.type
_entity_poly.pdbx_seq_one_letter_code
_entity_poly.pdbx_strand_id
1 'polypeptide(L)'
;MVDGILSGSMTFLGIYDQCLNTTVPHPKMKEKVLFRGQYCLTEIRSPLPRKTRRYNLYDQVDELRNFSGTDVVKFLSTRAHFHYILPFRAGLCVPSGCTKNDLNQLLSIVSEKLLLNFHVSHCEVKKEEIKLTAIQIFAIIICCFLVLLFF
;
A
#
# COMPACT_ATOMS: atom_id res chain seq x y z
N MET A 1 2.01 2.67 15.48
CA MET A 1 2.34 1.32 14.94
C MET A 1 1.22 0.32 15.25
N VAL A 2 -0.06 0.66 14.99
CA VAL A 2 -1.22 -0.19 15.36
C VAL A 2 -2.35 -0.22 14.32
N ASP A 3 -2.36 0.69 13.33
CA ASP A 3 -3.49 0.79 12.38
C ASP A 3 -3.62 -0.39 11.40
N GLY A 4 -2.58 -1.24 11.28
CA GLY A 4 -2.59 -2.41 10.40
C GLY A 4 -3.17 -3.69 11.02
N ILE A 5 -3.08 -3.87 12.34
CA ILE A 5 -3.46 -5.12 13.02
C ILE A 5 -4.99 -5.25 13.12
N LEU A 6 -5.71 -4.15 13.38
CA LEU A 6 -7.17 -4.13 13.47
C LEU A 6 -7.86 -4.36 12.11
N SER A 7 -7.18 -4.09 11.00
CA SER A 7 -7.68 -4.34 9.64
C SER A 7 -7.47 -5.80 9.18
N GLY A 8 -6.80 -6.63 9.99
CA GLY A 8 -6.44 -8.01 9.65
C GLY A 8 -5.38 -8.14 8.56
N SER A 9 -4.94 -7.04 7.94
CA SER A 9 -3.99 -7.07 6.83
C SER A 9 -2.56 -7.27 7.31
N MET A 10 -1.81 -8.18 6.66
CA MET A 10 -0.35 -8.22 6.78
C MET A 10 0.25 -7.12 5.90
N THR A 11 0.14 -5.88 6.37
CA THR A 11 0.67 -4.70 5.68
C THR A 11 2.00 -4.28 6.28
N PHE A 12 3.05 -4.31 5.49
CA PHE A 12 4.35 -3.71 5.82
C PHE A 12 4.38 -2.26 5.33
N LEU A 13 4.07 -1.31 6.21
CA LEU A 13 3.99 0.11 5.84
C LEU A 13 5.36 0.78 5.68
N GLY A 14 6.44 0.20 6.22
CA GLY A 14 7.77 0.81 6.15
C GLY A 14 7.81 2.22 6.74
N ILE A 15 8.70 3.07 6.21
CA ILE A 15 8.89 4.45 6.70
C ILE A 15 8.14 5.45 5.80
N TYR A 16 6.82 5.46 5.97
CA TYR A 16 5.89 6.30 5.22
C TYR A 16 6.26 7.79 5.27
N ASP A 17 6.34 8.38 6.47
CA ASP A 17 6.53 9.82 6.65
C ASP A 17 7.89 10.30 6.13
N GLN A 18 8.95 9.52 6.36
CA GLN A 18 10.28 9.85 5.85
C GLN A 18 10.32 9.83 4.33
N CYS A 19 9.64 8.86 3.70
CA CYS A 19 9.55 8.81 2.25
C CYS A 19 8.91 10.08 1.69
N LEU A 20 7.76 10.49 2.22
CA LEU A 20 7.07 11.69 1.75
C LEU A 20 7.85 12.98 2.01
N ASN A 21 8.61 13.04 3.11
CA ASN A 21 9.45 14.18 3.45
C ASN A 21 10.77 14.22 2.69
N THR A 22 11.11 13.18 1.92
CA THR A 22 12.36 13.14 1.16
C THR A 22 12.29 14.09 -0.02
N THR A 23 13.19 15.08 -0.06
CA THR A 23 13.34 16.01 -1.18
C THR A 23 14.79 16.04 -1.63
N VAL A 24 15.02 15.77 -2.91
CA VAL A 24 16.38 15.78 -3.47
C VAL A 24 16.61 17.08 -4.24
N PRO A 25 17.56 17.94 -3.83
CA PRO A 25 17.84 19.19 -4.53
C PRO A 25 18.58 18.95 -5.84
N HIS A 26 18.41 19.86 -6.81
CA HIS A 26 19.11 19.80 -8.08
C HIS A 26 20.60 20.14 -7.89
N PRO A 27 21.55 19.34 -8.43
CA PRO A 27 22.98 19.50 -8.14
C PRO A 27 23.56 20.84 -8.58
N LYS A 28 23.00 21.46 -9.63
CA LYS A 28 23.42 22.77 -10.16
C LYS A 28 22.56 23.96 -9.72
N MET A 29 21.36 23.72 -9.20
CA MET A 29 20.38 24.77 -8.86
C MET A 29 19.79 24.45 -7.50
N LYS A 30 20.45 24.90 -6.42
CA LYS A 30 20.08 24.57 -5.04
C LYS A 30 18.63 24.92 -4.68
N GLU A 31 18.03 25.89 -5.37
CA GLU A 31 16.64 26.31 -5.16
C GLU A 31 15.60 25.45 -5.90
N LYS A 32 16.02 24.59 -6.85
CA LYS A 32 15.12 23.69 -7.56
C LYS A 32 15.23 22.28 -6.98
N VAL A 33 14.08 21.71 -6.62
CA VAL A 33 13.98 20.30 -6.23
C VAL A 33 14.00 19.44 -7.51
N LEU A 34 14.88 18.45 -7.57
CA LEU A 34 15.00 17.53 -8.70
C LEU A 34 13.85 16.51 -8.68
N PHE A 35 13.61 15.88 -7.54
CA PHE A 35 12.45 15.01 -7.31
C PHE A 35 12.11 14.95 -5.81
N ARG A 36 10.85 14.63 -5.52
CA ARG A 36 10.37 14.34 -4.16
C ARG A 36 10.16 12.83 -4.02
N GLY A 37 10.13 12.34 -2.79
CA GLY A 37 9.71 10.97 -2.52
C GLY A 37 8.20 10.81 -2.74
N GLN A 38 7.83 9.66 -3.27
CA GLN A 38 6.49 9.18 -3.51
C GLN A 38 6.34 7.82 -2.85
N TYR A 39 5.34 7.69 -2.00
CA TYR A 39 5.05 6.45 -1.31
C TYR A 39 4.00 5.66 -2.10
N CYS A 40 4.33 4.45 -2.51
CA CYS A 40 3.43 3.56 -3.24
C CYS A 40 3.13 2.29 -2.43
N LEU A 41 1.85 1.99 -2.25
CA LEU A 41 1.39 0.75 -1.63
C LEU A 41 1.17 -0.31 -2.70
N THR A 42 1.92 -1.40 -2.62
CA THR A 42 1.80 -2.56 -3.51
C THR A 42 1.11 -3.71 -2.79
N GLU A 43 0.23 -4.38 -3.51
CA GLU A 43 -0.47 -5.58 -3.07
C GLU A 43 0.21 -6.79 -3.71
N ILE A 44 0.59 -7.76 -2.87
CA ILE A 44 1.26 -8.99 -3.26
C ILE A 44 0.24 -10.12 -3.15
N ARG A 45 -0.04 -10.76 -4.28
CA ARG A 45 -0.96 -11.88 -4.39
C ARG A 45 -0.21 -13.14 -4.78
N SER A 46 -0.34 -14.16 -3.95
CA SER A 46 0.14 -15.51 -4.27
C SER A 46 -0.64 -16.05 -5.48
N PRO A 47 -0.01 -16.83 -6.37
CA PRO A 47 -0.69 -17.51 -7.48
C PRO A 47 -1.55 -18.64 -6.91
N LEU A 48 -2.72 -18.29 -6.40
CA LEU A 48 -3.68 -19.24 -5.88
C LEU A 48 -4.77 -19.49 -6.90
N PRO A 49 -5.34 -20.71 -6.92
CA PRO A 49 -6.44 -21.01 -7.81
C PRO A 49 -7.65 -20.11 -7.54
N ARG A 50 -8.61 -20.08 -8.45
CA ARG A 50 -9.80 -19.25 -8.23
C ARG A 50 -10.56 -19.77 -7.02
N LYS A 51 -11.05 -18.84 -6.19
CA LYS A 51 -11.84 -19.17 -5.01
C LYS A 51 -13.15 -19.84 -5.46
N THR A 52 -13.30 -21.12 -5.17
CA THR A 52 -14.50 -21.92 -5.49
C THR A 52 -15.58 -21.81 -4.41
N ARG A 53 -15.18 -21.59 -3.15
CA ARG A 53 -16.08 -21.50 -1.99
C ARG A 53 -15.58 -20.52 -0.92
N ARG A 54 -16.43 -20.19 0.05
CA ARG A 54 -16.02 -19.44 1.24
C ARG A 54 -15.25 -20.39 2.17
N TYR A 55 -13.99 -20.06 2.45
CA TYR A 55 -13.12 -20.82 3.34
C TYR A 55 -13.22 -20.26 4.77
N ASN A 56 -13.35 -21.13 5.76
CA ASN A 56 -13.23 -20.83 7.19
C ASN A 56 -11.78 -20.87 7.64
N LEU A 57 -11.53 -20.49 8.91
CA LEU A 57 -10.18 -20.34 9.47
C LEU A 57 -9.32 -21.63 9.39
N TYR A 58 -9.95 -22.80 9.43
CA TYR A 58 -9.29 -24.12 9.44
C TYR A 58 -9.46 -24.88 8.12
N ASP A 59 -10.09 -24.29 7.11
CA ASP A 59 -10.28 -24.96 5.83
C ASP A 59 -8.98 -24.95 5.02
N GLN A 60 -8.75 -25.99 4.24
CA GLN A 60 -7.66 -26.04 3.25
C GLN A 60 -8.23 -25.82 1.85
N VAL A 61 -7.40 -25.26 0.97
CA VAL A 61 -7.75 -25.13 -0.45
C VAL A 61 -7.75 -26.53 -1.08
N ASP A 62 -8.89 -26.94 -1.63
CA ASP A 62 -9.11 -28.32 -2.06
C ASP A 62 -8.07 -28.80 -3.09
N GLU A 63 -7.70 -27.91 -4.02
CA GLU A 63 -6.71 -28.16 -5.07
C GLU A 63 -5.27 -28.29 -4.56
N LEU A 64 -5.00 -27.78 -3.34
CA LEU A 64 -3.68 -27.81 -2.70
C LEU A 64 -3.54 -28.90 -1.64
N ARG A 65 -4.61 -29.66 -1.34
CA ARG A 65 -4.61 -30.74 -0.33
C ARG A 65 -3.61 -31.86 -0.63
N ASN A 66 -3.41 -32.16 -1.91
CA ASN A 66 -2.51 -33.23 -2.37
C ASN A 66 -1.15 -32.68 -2.85
N PHE A 67 -0.81 -31.44 -2.52
CA PHE A 67 0.44 -30.85 -2.95
C PHE A 67 1.64 -31.47 -2.21
N SER A 68 2.47 -32.20 -2.94
CA SER A 68 3.70 -32.82 -2.44
C SER A 68 4.91 -31.94 -2.77
N GLY A 69 5.24 -31.02 -1.86
CA GLY A 69 6.44 -30.16 -1.95
C GLY A 69 7.33 -30.28 -0.73
N THR A 70 8.33 -29.39 -0.62
CA THR A 70 9.13 -29.24 0.60
C THR A 70 8.26 -28.85 1.80
N ASP A 71 8.72 -29.15 3.03
CA ASP A 71 7.94 -28.91 4.26
C ASP A 71 7.42 -27.47 4.38
N VAL A 72 8.23 -26.50 3.94
CA VAL A 72 7.87 -25.08 3.90
C VAL A 72 6.69 -24.83 2.96
N VAL A 73 6.71 -25.42 1.76
CA VAL A 73 5.63 -25.23 0.78
C VAL A 73 4.37 -25.97 1.20
N LYS A 74 4.50 -27.14 1.86
CA LYS A 74 3.37 -27.86 2.46
C LYS A 74 2.69 -27.09 3.59
N PHE A 75 3.49 -26.38 4.40
CA PHE A 75 2.95 -25.49 5.43
C PHE A 75 2.21 -24.31 4.81
N LEU A 76 2.78 -23.68 3.76
CA LEU A 76 2.14 -22.59 3.03
C LEU A 76 0.86 -23.05 2.31
N SER A 77 0.85 -24.24 1.71
CA SER A 77 -0.32 -24.78 1.00
C SER A 77 -1.49 -25.05 1.97
N THR A 78 -1.19 -25.52 3.18
CA THR A 78 -2.18 -25.74 4.24
C THR A 78 -2.83 -24.44 4.73
N ARG A 79 -2.13 -23.31 4.63
CA ARG A 79 -2.60 -21.99 5.07
C ARG A 79 -2.90 -21.04 3.90
N ALA A 80 -2.90 -21.54 2.68
CA ALA A 80 -3.08 -20.75 1.48
C ALA A 80 -4.44 -20.03 1.43
N HIS A 81 -5.47 -20.58 2.08
CA HIS A 81 -6.79 -19.96 2.15
C HIS A 81 -6.78 -18.58 2.81
N PHE A 82 -5.84 -18.32 3.73
CA PHE A 82 -5.67 -17.01 4.35
C PHE A 82 -5.32 -15.93 3.35
N HIS A 83 -4.54 -16.24 2.31
CA HIS A 83 -4.17 -15.26 1.29
C HIS A 83 -5.36 -14.80 0.43
N TYR A 84 -6.48 -15.54 0.40
CA TYR A 84 -7.72 -15.05 -0.23
C TYR A 84 -8.44 -13.98 0.60
N ILE A 85 -8.19 -13.95 1.91
CA ILE A 85 -8.89 -13.08 2.87
C ILE A 85 -7.98 -11.92 3.25
N LEU A 86 -6.69 -12.19 3.42
CA LEU A 86 -5.67 -11.27 3.90
C LEU A 86 -4.60 -11.09 2.81
N PRO A 87 -4.79 -10.11 1.90
CA PRO A 87 -3.77 -9.79 0.93
C PRO A 87 -2.55 -9.18 1.63
N PHE A 88 -1.36 -9.54 1.17
CA PHE A 88 -0.12 -8.94 1.65
C PHE A 88 0.04 -7.57 0.99
N ARG A 89 0.41 -6.55 1.77
CA ARG A 89 0.65 -5.21 1.24
C ARG A 89 2.01 -4.71 1.71
N ALA A 90 2.74 -4.04 0.83
CA ALA A 90 4.05 -3.48 1.13
C ALA A 90 4.15 -2.03 0.64
N GLY A 91 4.67 -1.17 1.49
CA GLY A 91 5.00 0.22 1.16
C GLY A 91 6.36 0.32 0.49
N LEU A 92 6.41 0.95 -0.68
CA LEU A 92 7.63 1.25 -1.43
C LEU A 92 7.83 2.76 -1.50
N CYS A 93 9.06 3.20 -1.27
CA CYS A 93 9.44 4.58 -1.52
C CYS A 93 10.09 4.70 -2.90
N VAL A 94 9.50 5.51 -3.77
CA VAL A 94 9.96 5.73 -5.14
C VAL A 94 10.05 7.22 -5.43
N PRO A 95 10.85 7.66 -6.40
CA PRO A 95 10.89 9.08 -6.76
C PRO A 95 9.59 9.51 -7.45
N SER A 96 9.19 10.76 -7.28
CA SER A 96 7.95 11.35 -7.81
C SER A 96 7.84 11.35 -9.34
N GLY A 97 8.95 11.15 -10.05
CA GLY A 97 8.97 10.98 -11.51
C GLY A 97 8.62 9.57 -11.97
N CYS A 98 8.51 8.60 -11.04
CA CYS A 98 8.20 7.21 -11.36
C CYS A 98 6.71 7.06 -11.62
N THR A 99 6.35 6.51 -12.78
CA THR A 99 4.96 6.24 -13.14
C THR A 99 4.55 4.84 -12.68
N LYS A 100 3.23 4.58 -12.64
CA LYS A 100 2.72 3.24 -12.38
C LYS A 100 3.26 2.20 -13.36
N ASN A 101 3.55 2.59 -14.60
CA ASN A 101 4.08 1.70 -15.62
C ASN A 101 5.51 1.26 -15.28
N ASP A 102 6.36 2.19 -14.84
CA ASP A 102 7.73 1.90 -14.44
C ASP A 102 7.76 0.96 -13.23
N LEU A 103 6.85 1.18 -12.27
CA LEU A 103 6.67 0.29 -11.12
C LEU A 103 6.23 -1.11 -11.57
N ASN A 104 5.27 -1.20 -12.48
CA ASN A 104 4.80 -2.49 -12.98
C ASN A 104 5.90 -3.26 -13.72
N GLN A 105 6.80 -2.57 -14.44
CA GLN A 105 7.97 -3.20 -15.08
C GLN A 105 9.00 -3.70 -14.07
N LEU A 106 9.28 -2.94 -13.01
CA LEU A 106 10.16 -3.41 -11.94
C LEU A 106 9.55 -4.62 -11.20
N LEU A 107 8.25 -4.53 -10.92
CA LEU A 107 7.51 -5.59 -10.25
C LEU A 107 7.35 -6.83 -11.12
N SER A 108 7.32 -6.73 -12.45
CA SER A 108 7.24 -7.91 -13.34
C SER A 108 8.52 -8.74 -13.29
N ILE A 109 9.69 -8.11 -13.16
CA ILE A 109 10.97 -8.82 -12.99
C ILE A 109 10.99 -9.59 -11.67
N VAL A 110 10.48 -8.99 -10.60
CA VAL A 110 10.37 -9.63 -9.27
C VAL A 110 9.30 -10.72 -9.29
N SER A 111 8.17 -10.48 -9.96
CA SER A 111 7.08 -11.44 -10.20
C SER A 111 7.60 -12.70 -10.87
N GLU A 112 8.38 -12.58 -11.93
CA GLU A 112 8.90 -13.72 -12.68
C GLU A 112 9.85 -14.59 -11.83
N LYS A 113 10.68 -13.97 -11.00
CA LYS A 113 11.60 -14.69 -10.10
C LYS A 113 10.89 -15.37 -8.93
N LEU A 114 9.88 -14.72 -8.35
CA LEU A 114 9.21 -15.20 -7.13
C LEU A 114 7.89 -15.92 -7.41
N LEU A 115 7.43 -15.95 -8.66
CA LEU A 115 6.11 -16.44 -9.08
C LEU A 115 4.97 -15.78 -8.28
N LEU A 116 5.07 -14.47 -8.00
CA LEU A 116 4.07 -13.72 -7.23
C LEU A 116 3.46 -12.60 -8.07
N ASN A 117 2.15 -12.40 -7.97
CA ASN A 117 1.49 -11.31 -8.67
C ASN A 117 1.54 -10.04 -7.82
N PHE A 118 2.13 -8.98 -8.37
CA PHE A 118 2.21 -7.68 -7.71
C PHE A 118 1.26 -6.68 -8.39
N HIS A 119 0.57 -5.87 -7.59
CA HIS A 119 -0.33 -4.83 -8.08
C HIS A 119 -0.13 -3.53 -7.30
N VAL A 120 0.13 -2.42 -7.99
CA VAL A 120 0.25 -1.11 -7.34
C VAL A 120 -1.14 -0.55 -7.04
N SER A 121 -1.52 -0.49 -5.77
CA SER A 121 -2.84 -0.05 -5.33
C SER A 121 -2.95 1.48 -5.31
N HIS A 122 -2.05 2.14 -4.59
CA HIS A 122 -2.10 3.57 -4.37
C HIS A 122 -0.70 4.17 -4.33
N CYS A 123 -0.55 5.40 -4.81
CA CYS A 123 0.68 6.16 -4.65
C CYS A 123 0.36 7.58 -4.20
N GLU A 124 1.09 8.05 -3.20
CA GLU A 124 0.93 9.37 -2.60
C GLU A 124 2.24 10.13 -2.63
N VAL A 125 2.15 11.42 -2.92
CA VAL A 125 3.25 12.38 -2.78
C VAL A 125 2.86 13.37 -1.69
N LYS A 126 3.85 13.95 -1.02
CA LYS A 126 3.59 14.97 0.00
C LYS A 126 2.81 16.11 -0.64
N LYS A 127 1.52 16.22 -0.28
CA LYS A 127 0.69 17.37 -0.62
C LYS A 127 1.27 18.56 0.13
N GLU A 128 1.40 19.68 -0.56
CA GLU A 128 1.83 20.91 0.10
C GLU A 128 0.80 21.22 1.19
N GLU A 129 1.30 21.61 2.37
CA GLU A 129 0.44 21.98 3.48
C GLU A 129 -0.57 22.99 2.97
N ILE A 130 -1.86 22.65 3.10
CA ILE A 130 -2.94 23.54 2.69
C ILE A 130 -2.80 24.78 3.58
N LYS A 131 -2.21 25.84 3.02
CA LYS A 131 -2.12 27.13 3.69
C LYS A 131 -3.51 27.73 3.67
N LEU A 132 -4.28 27.43 4.72
CA LEU A 132 -5.58 28.04 4.92
C LEU A 132 -5.38 29.55 5.02
N THR A 133 -6.07 30.28 4.16
CA THR A 133 -6.06 31.73 4.23
C THR A 133 -6.85 32.18 5.46
N ALA A 134 -6.48 33.32 6.05
CA ALA A 134 -7.18 33.87 7.22
C ALA A 134 -8.69 34.01 6.99
N ILE A 135 -9.10 34.29 5.75
CA ILE A 135 -10.50 34.38 5.32
C ILE A 135 -11.21 33.02 5.41
N GLN A 136 -10.56 31.94 4.99
CA GLN A 136 -11.12 30.58 5.10
C GLN A 136 -11.28 30.16 6.55
N ILE A 137 -10.32 30.50 7.41
CA ILE A 137 -10.40 30.24 8.85
C ILE A 137 -11.58 31.01 9.47
N PHE A 138 -11.73 32.29 9.14
CA PHE A 138 -12.82 33.12 9.64
C PHE A 138 -14.20 32.62 9.18
N ALA A 139 -14.31 32.19 7.93
CA ALA A 139 -15.53 31.62 7.38
C ALA A 139 -15.93 30.30 8.08
N ILE A 140 -14.96 29.42 8.36
CA ILE A 140 -15.21 28.16 9.10
C ILE A 140 -15.72 28.45 10.51
N ILE A 141 -15.12 29.43 11.19
CA ILE A 141 -15.53 29.84 12.54
C ILE A 141 -16.96 30.38 12.53
N ILE A 142 -17.30 31.29 11.61
CA ILE A 142 -18.66 31.85 11.49
C ILE A 142 -19.68 30.75 11.20
N CYS A 143 -19.39 29.84 10.25
CA CYS A 143 -20.30 28.75 9.93
C CYS A 143 -20.53 27.82 11.14
N CYS A 144 -19.49 27.49 11.91
CA CYS A 144 -19.66 26.71 13.14
C CYS A 144 -20.52 27.44 14.18
N PHE A 145 -20.30 28.75 14.36
CA PHE A 145 -21.11 29.56 15.28
C PHE A 145 -22.57 29.65 14.87
N LEU A 146 -22.86 29.82 13.58
CA LEU A 146 -24.23 29.86 13.06
C LEU A 146 -24.94 28.50 13.24
N VAL A 147 -24.25 27.40 12.98
CA VAL A 147 -24.80 26.04 13.21
C VAL A 147 -25.11 25.81 14.69
N LEU A 148 -24.24 26.26 15.61
CA LEU A 148 -24.47 26.15 17.05
C LEU A 148 -25.57 27.08 17.58
N LEU A 149 -25.88 28.17 16.89
CA LEU A 149 -26.97 29.08 17.26
C LEU A 149 -28.34 28.64 16.74
N PHE A 150 -28.36 27.86 15.66
CA PHE A 150 -29.58 27.33 15.04
C PHE A 150 -29.95 25.92 15.51
N PHE A 151 -29.15 25.31 16.39
CA PHE A 151 -29.37 24.00 17.00
C PHE A 151 -29.54 24.15 18.51
#